data_AF-A0A5P0WQ93-F1
#
_entry.id   AF-A0A5P0WQ93-F1
#
_cell.length_a   1.000
_cell.length_b   1.000
_cell.length_c   1.000
_cell.angle_alpha   90.00
_cell.angle_beta   90.00
_cell.angle_gamma   90.00
#
_symmetry.space_group_name_H-M   'P 1'
#
loop_
_entity.id
_entity.type
_entity.pdbx_description
1 polymer ?
#
loop_
_entity_poly.entity_id
_entity_poly.type
_entity_poly.pdbx_seq_one_letter_code
_entity_poly.pdbx_strand_id
1 'polypeptide(L)'
;MFKKILFSFLMLLSAVSLMAKVDSCKGPYMMTQNVSVPSGCSKVIVDSSSSMINGAITLKNESTGEVISMFGSATYVQTWYYVVTSGTYEVVQLGSNYGTRFNNGQKLYVGAKITINGTGYLSFEP
;
A
#
# COMPACT_ATOMS: atom_id res chain seq x y z
N MET A 1 -17.82 -41.65 20.46
CA MET A 1 -16.47 -41.06 20.68
C MET A 1 -15.96 -40.29 19.46
N PHE A 2 -16.10 -40.83 18.24
CA PHE A 2 -15.69 -40.18 16.96
C PHE A 2 -16.27 -38.78 16.69
N LYS A 3 -17.54 -38.51 17.02
CA LYS A 3 -18.18 -37.20 16.77
C LYS A 3 -17.58 -36.03 17.56
N LYS A 4 -17.01 -36.28 18.75
CA LYS A 4 -16.38 -35.22 19.57
C LYS A 4 -15.03 -34.79 19.00
N ILE A 5 -14.27 -35.73 18.44
CA ILE A 5 -12.96 -35.47 17.82
C ILE A 5 -13.12 -34.66 16.52
N LEU A 6 -14.15 -34.98 15.73
CA LEU A 6 -14.43 -34.26 14.48
C LEU A 6 -14.82 -32.78 14.73
N PHE A 7 -15.60 -32.53 15.78
CA PHE A 7 -15.97 -31.17 16.19
C PHE A 7 -14.78 -30.35 16.71
N SER A 8 -13.87 -30.97 17.46
CA SER A 8 -12.64 -30.31 17.93
C SER A 8 -11.67 -29.99 16.78
N PHE A 9 -11.61 -30.83 15.74
CA PHE A 9 -10.77 -30.57 14.57
C PHE A 9 -11.32 -29.43 13.70
N LEU A 10 -12.65 -29.34 13.54
CA LEU A 10 -13.30 -28.25 12.81
C LEU A 10 -13.12 -26.89 13.52
N MET A 11 -13.20 -26.86 14.84
CA MET A 11 -12.92 -25.66 15.64
C MET A 11 -11.46 -25.23 15.56
N LEU A 12 -10.50 -26.18 15.52
CA LEU A 12 -9.09 -25.86 15.31
C LEU A 12 -8.87 -25.24 13.92
N LEU A 13 -9.48 -25.77 12.85
CA LEU A 13 -9.35 -25.18 11.50
C LEU A 13 -9.91 -23.74 11.45
N SER A 14 -11.00 -23.44 12.14
CA SER A 14 -11.55 -22.08 12.22
C SER A 14 -10.74 -21.13 13.12
N ALA A 15 -9.98 -21.66 14.07
CA ALA A 15 -9.13 -20.84 14.93
C ALA A 15 -7.83 -20.42 14.24
N VAL A 16 -7.32 -21.20 13.27
CA VAL A 16 -6.13 -20.81 12.47
C VAL A 16 -6.44 -19.64 11.53
N SER A 17 -7.69 -19.49 11.08
CA SER A 17 -8.12 -18.34 10.26
C SER A 17 -8.19 -16.99 11.00
N LEU A 18 -7.98 -16.98 12.33
CA LEU A 18 -7.97 -15.78 13.16
C LEU A 18 -6.58 -15.45 13.74
N MET A 19 -5.50 -15.97 13.16
CA MET A 19 -4.24 -15.23 13.26
C MET A 19 -4.45 -13.92 12.51
N ALA A 20 -4.81 -12.87 13.27
CA ALA A 20 -4.86 -11.49 12.81
C ALA A 20 -3.70 -11.29 11.86
N LYS A 21 -4.02 -11.02 10.58
CA LYS A 21 -3.05 -10.74 9.54
C LYS A 21 -2.19 -9.61 10.10
N VAL A 22 -1.01 -9.95 10.61
CA VAL A 22 0.01 -8.96 10.92
C VAL A 22 0.23 -8.34 9.56
N ASP A 23 -0.28 -7.12 9.38
CA ASP A 23 -0.10 -6.35 8.17
C ASP A 23 1.42 -6.17 8.00
N SER A 24 2.06 -7.12 7.34
CA SER A 24 3.51 -7.15 7.16
C SER A 24 3.94 -6.07 6.17
N CYS A 25 3.00 -5.60 5.35
CA CYS A 25 3.18 -4.49 4.44
C CYS A 25 2.72 -3.20 5.13
N LYS A 26 3.60 -2.56 5.91
CA LYS A 26 3.35 -1.20 6.44
C LYS A 26 4.44 -0.24 6.03
N GLY A 27 4.15 1.03 6.16
CA GLY A 27 5.02 2.19 5.97
C GLY A 27 4.27 3.41 6.54
N PRO A 28 4.77 4.64 6.34
CA PRO A 28 5.91 5.00 5.50
C PRO A 28 7.26 4.80 6.20
N TYR A 29 8.30 4.57 5.39
CA TYR A 29 9.69 4.53 5.84
C TYR A 29 10.52 5.55 5.08
N MET A 30 11.53 6.12 5.75
CA MET A 30 12.51 6.98 5.10
C MET A 30 13.44 6.13 4.22
N MET A 31 13.91 6.65 3.08
CA MET A 31 14.80 5.88 2.19
C MET A 31 16.09 5.41 2.89
N THR A 32 16.58 6.15 3.87
CA THR A 32 17.77 5.79 4.67
C THR A 32 17.55 4.58 5.58
N GLN A 33 16.30 4.21 5.84
CA GLN A 33 15.97 2.99 6.59
C GLN A 33 16.05 1.79 5.64
N ASN A 34 16.90 0.83 5.97
CA ASN A 34 17.01 -0.42 5.22
C ASN A 34 15.91 -1.40 5.66
N VAL A 35 14.69 -1.27 5.12
CA VAL A 35 13.57 -2.19 5.40
C VAL A 35 13.47 -3.23 4.29
N SER A 36 13.44 -4.50 4.70
CA SER A 36 13.17 -5.64 3.82
C SER A 36 11.69 -5.63 3.41
N VAL A 37 11.43 -5.95 2.14
CA VAL A 37 10.06 -6.11 1.64
C VAL A 37 9.65 -7.57 1.84
N PRO A 38 8.65 -7.87 2.69
CA PRO A 38 8.20 -9.24 2.90
C PRO A 38 7.61 -9.85 1.62
N SER A 39 7.59 -11.18 1.57
CA SER A 39 6.90 -11.90 0.48
C SER A 39 5.42 -11.51 0.43
N GLY A 40 4.91 -11.27 -0.78
CA GLY A 40 3.54 -10.78 -0.99
C GLY A 40 3.37 -9.27 -0.82
N CYS A 41 4.42 -8.54 -0.43
CA CYS A 41 4.43 -7.08 -0.42
C CYS A 41 5.20 -6.51 -1.62
N SER A 42 4.93 -5.25 -1.93
CA SER A 42 5.60 -4.43 -2.92
C SER A 42 6.06 -3.11 -2.29
N LYS A 43 7.00 -2.44 -2.94
CA LYS A 43 7.53 -1.13 -2.53
C LYS A 43 6.97 -0.06 -3.44
N VAL A 44 6.36 0.99 -2.89
CA VAL A 44 6.01 2.20 -3.63
C VAL A 44 6.93 3.32 -3.17
N ILE A 45 7.75 3.81 -4.09
CA ILE A 45 8.65 4.94 -3.87
C ILE A 45 7.87 6.20 -4.20
N VAL A 46 7.82 7.12 -3.26
CA VAL A 46 7.19 8.43 -3.44
C VAL A 46 8.30 9.47 -3.51
N ASP A 47 8.44 10.08 -4.68
CA ASP A 47 9.36 11.20 -4.85
C ASP A 47 8.85 12.40 -4.07
N SER A 48 9.76 13.15 -3.45
CA SER A 48 9.38 14.30 -2.65
C SER A 48 10.31 15.47 -2.89
N SER A 49 9.69 16.61 -3.17
CA SER A 49 10.31 17.91 -3.29
C SER A 49 9.42 18.95 -2.63
N SER A 50 9.97 20.14 -2.37
CA SER A 50 9.21 21.23 -1.75
C SER A 50 7.97 21.64 -2.54
N SER A 51 7.98 21.44 -3.86
CA SER A 51 6.80 21.70 -4.71
C SER A 51 5.71 20.63 -4.54
N MET A 52 6.02 19.45 -4.01
CA MET A 52 5.13 18.28 -3.91
C MET A 52 4.56 18.04 -2.51
N ILE A 53 4.85 18.92 -1.54
CA ILE A 53 4.51 18.79 -0.11
C ILE A 53 3.02 18.53 0.19
N ASN A 54 2.12 19.00 -0.68
CA ASN A 54 0.68 18.85 -0.52
C ASN A 54 0.09 17.76 -1.43
N GLY A 55 0.93 17.03 -2.15
CA GLY A 55 0.52 15.89 -2.96
C GLY A 55 0.01 14.76 -2.07
N ALA A 56 -1.16 14.23 -2.39
CA ALA A 56 -1.76 13.13 -1.65
C ALA A 56 -2.59 12.23 -2.56
N ILE A 57 -2.57 10.93 -2.28
CA ILE A 57 -3.43 9.93 -2.93
C ILE A 57 -3.88 8.92 -1.90
N THR A 58 -5.12 8.45 -2.01
CA THR A 58 -5.60 7.28 -1.28
C THR A 58 -5.96 6.18 -2.27
N LEU A 59 -5.44 4.99 -1.99
CA LEU A 59 -5.59 3.79 -2.80
C LEU A 59 -6.31 2.72 -1.99
N LYS A 60 -7.15 1.93 -2.65
CA LYS A 60 -7.82 0.77 -2.07
C LYS A 60 -7.45 -0.49 -2.87
N ASN A 61 -6.89 -1.48 -2.19
CA ASN A 61 -6.59 -2.78 -2.79
C ASN A 61 -7.92 -3.51 -3.10
N GLU A 62 -8.10 -3.95 -4.35
CA GLU A 62 -9.35 -4.59 -4.78
C GLU A 62 -9.57 -5.97 -4.13
N SER A 63 -8.48 -6.68 -3.84
CA SER A 63 -8.54 -8.05 -3.32
C SER A 63 -8.63 -8.12 -1.80
N THR A 64 -7.90 -7.25 -1.09
CA THR A 64 -7.81 -7.27 0.38
C THR A 64 -8.69 -6.22 1.04
N GLY A 65 -9.13 -5.20 0.29
CA GLY A 65 -9.82 -4.03 0.84
C GLY A 65 -8.91 -3.09 1.62
N GLU A 66 -7.60 -3.34 1.67
CA GLU A 66 -6.61 -2.47 2.31
C GLU A 66 -6.69 -1.05 1.74
N VAL A 67 -6.83 -0.06 2.62
CA VAL A 67 -6.82 1.36 2.24
C VAL A 67 -5.53 1.99 2.73
N ILE A 68 -4.81 2.64 1.82
CA ILE A 68 -3.56 3.32 2.13
C ILE A 68 -3.55 4.72 1.55
N SER A 69 -3.17 5.69 2.38
CA SER A 69 -2.91 7.06 1.94
C SER A 69 -1.40 7.28 1.84
N MET A 70 -0.97 7.80 0.70
CA MET A 70 0.42 8.16 0.42
C MET A 70 0.49 9.66 0.20
N PHE A 71 1.49 10.28 0.83
CA PHE A 71 1.68 11.72 0.83
C PHE A 71 3.05 12.06 0.25
N GLY A 72 3.12 13.16 -0.49
CA GLY A 72 4.38 13.84 -0.78
C GLY A 72 4.97 14.35 0.53
N SER A 73 6.28 14.17 0.73
CA SER A 73 6.92 14.58 1.98
C SER A 73 7.17 16.08 2.06
N ALA A 74 6.85 16.63 3.24
CA ALA A 74 7.14 18.00 3.66
C ALA A 74 8.57 18.23 4.14
N THR A 75 9.32 17.16 4.37
CA THR A 75 10.64 17.22 5.01
C THR A 75 11.73 17.13 3.95
N TYR A 76 12.89 17.75 4.23
CA TYR A 76 14.12 17.71 3.41
C TYR A 76 14.67 16.30 3.09
N VAL A 77 13.94 15.24 3.46
CA VAL A 77 14.22 13.85 3.10
C VAL A 77 13.62 13.60 1.72
N GLN A 78 14.47 13.52 0.70
CA GLN A 78 14.11 13.50 -0.72
C GLN A 78 13.17 12.37 -1.16
N THR A 79 13.08 11.27 -0.41
CA THR A 79 12.27 10.12 -0.87
C THR A 79 11.82 9.26 0.31
N TRP A 80 10.57 8.80 0.23
CA TRP A 80 9.96 7.86 1.16
C TRP A 80 9.50 6.64 0.40
N TYR A 81 9.36 5.51 1.09
CA TYR A 81 8.68 4.36 0.52
C TYR A 81 7.63 3.78 1.44
N TYR A 82 6.59 3.26 0.81
CA TYR A 82 5.50 2.52 1.43
C TYR A 82 5.67 1.06 1.04
N VAL A 83 5.64 0.17 2.03
CA VAL A 83 5.53 -1.27 1.76
C VAL A 83 4.05 -1.62 1.82
N VAL A 84 3.50 -2.09 0.70
CA VAL A 84 2.06 -2.34 0.52
C VAL A 84 1.82 -3.76 0.04
N THR A 85 0.62 -4.30 0.21
CA THR A 85 0.30 -5.61 -0.37
C THR A 85 0.44 -5.55 -1.89
N SER A 86 1.12 -6.52 -2.51
CA SER A 86 1.15 -6.60 -3.98
C SER A 86 -0.26 -6.83 -4.52
N GLY A 87 -0.64 -6.13 -5.60
CA GLY A 87 -1.96 -6.30 -6.20
C GLY A 87 -2.45 -5.08 -6.99
N THR A 88 -3.73 -5.14 -7.37
CA THR A 88 -4.41 -4.05 -8.07
C THR A 88 -5.11 -3.14 -7.05
N TYR A 89 -4.92 -1.84 -7.22
CA TYR A 89 -5.49 -0.79 -6.40
C TYR A 89 -6.33 0.16 -7.23
N GLU A 90 -7.46 0.56 -6.68
CA GLU A 90 -8.28 1.65 -7.18
C GLU A 90 -7.91 2.96 -6.45
N VAL A 91 -7.84 4.05 -7.20
CA VAL A 91 -7.68 5.40 -6.65
C VAL A 91 -9.02 5.86 -6.09
N VAL A 92 -9.12 6.00 -4.76
CA VAL A 92 -10.37 6.44 -4.11
C VAL A 92 -10.38 7.93 -3.80
N GLN A 93 -9.22 8.56 -3.67
CA GLN A 93 -9.09 9.98 -3.40
C GLN A 93 -7.78 10.54 -3.94
N LEU A 94 -7.82 11.80 -4.40
CA LEU A 94 -6.65 12.60 -4.76
C LEU A 94 -6.66 13.92 -4.00
N GLY A 95 -5.48 14.47 -3.70
CA GLY A 95 -5.32 15.82 -3.20
C GLY A 95 -5.78 16.85 -4.24
N SER A 96 -6.47 17.90 -3.79
CA SER A 96 -7.28 18.79 -4.64
C SER A 96 -6.51 19.61 -5.68
N ASN A 97 -5.18 19.74 -5.53
CA ASN A 97 -4.36 20.67 -6.33
C ASN A 97 -3.13 20.02 -6.97
N TYR A 98 -3.09 18.68 -7.05
CA TYR A 98 -1.93 17.97 -7.58
C TYR A 98 -2.34 16.92 -8.59
N GLY A 99 -1.70 16.94 -9.76
CA GLY A 99 -1.63 15.79 -10.64
C GLY A 99 -0.89 14.67 -9.92
N THR A 100 -1.35 13.43 -10.06
CA THR A 100 -0.63 12.26 -9.55
C THR A 100 -0.32 11.32 -10.70
N ARG A 101 0.92 10.81 -10.72
CA ARG A 101 1.36 9.84 -11.73
C ARG A 101 1.92 8.58 -11.09
N PHE A 102 1.70 7.47 -11.78
CA PHE A 102 2.32 6.19 -11.46
C PHE A 102 3.33 5.79 -12.54
N ASN A 103 4.50 5.32 -12.11
CA ASN A 103 5.63 4.89 -12.94
C ASN A 103 5.98 5.88 -14.07
N ASN A 104 5.95 7.19 -13.77
CA ASN A 104 6.27 8.30 -14.70
C ASN A 104 5.49 8.33 -16.02
N GLY A 105 4.34 7.63 -16.13
CA GLY A 105 3.59 7.55 -17.39
C GLY A 105 2.09 7.67 -17.22
N GLN A 106 1.52 6.96 -16.24
CA GLN A 106 0.07 6.90 -16.07
C GLN A 106 -0.41 8.04 -15.16
N LYS A 107 -1.18 8.99 -15.71
CA LYS A 107 -1.91 9.97 -14.92
C LYS A 107 -3.06 9.30 -14.18
N LEU A 108 -3.18 9.58 -12.89
CA LEU A 108 -4.21 9.03 -12.02
C LEU A 108 -5.37 10.02 -11.83
N TYR A 109 -6.56 9.46 -11.68
CA TYR A 109 -7.82 10.13 -11.37
C TYR A 109 -8.63 9.20 -10.45
N VAL A 110 -9.62 9.71 -9.72
CA VAL A 110 -10.48 8.86 -8.87
C VAL A 110 -11.20 7.81 -9.72
N GLY A 111 -11.13 6.55 -9.31
CA GLY A 111 -11.60 5.38 -10.06
C GLY A 111 -10.54 4.75 -10.99
N ALA A 112 -9.39 5.40 -11.21
CA ALA A 112 -8.29 4.79 -11.96
C ALA A 112 -7.74 3.58 -11.21
N LYS A 113 -7.24 2.59 -11.96
CA LYS A 113 -6.61 1.39 -11.40
C LYS A 113 -5.12 1.34 -11.72
N ILE A 114 -4.34 0.90 -10.74
CA ILE A 114 -2.91 0.61 -10.89
C ILE A 114 -2.59 -0.76 -10.32
N THR A 115 -1.64 -1.45 -10.94
CA THR A 115 -1.11 -2.71 -10.42
C THR A 115 0.27 -2.45 -9.83
N ILE A 116 0.43 -2.77 -8.55
CA ILE A 116 1.67 -2.66 -7.81
C ILE A 116 2.19 -4.08 -7.58
N ASN A 117 3.23 -4.47 -8.34
CA ASN A 117 3.88 -5.77 -8.24
C ASN A 117 5.39 -5.59 -8.38
N GLY A 118 6.11 -5.61 -7.25
CA GLY A 118 7.53 -5.27 -7.17
C GLY A 118 7.75 -3.83 -6.69
N THR A 119 8.36 -3.00 -7.52
CA THR A 119 8.61 -1.58 -7.20
C THR A 119 7.76 -0.67 -8.09
N GLY A 120 6.97 0.20 -7.46
CA GLY A 120 6.25 1.28 -8.12
C GLY A 120 6.81 2.64 -7.75
N TYR A 121 6.58 3.63 -8.60
CA TYR A 121 6.96 5.03 -8.39
C TYR A 121 5.73 5.90 -8.45
N LEU A 122 5.57 6.76 -7.45
CA LEU A 122 4.51 7.74 -7.36
C LEU A 122 5.13 9.14 -7.33
N SER A 123 4.60 10.02 -8.17
CA SER A 123 4.99 11.43 -8.19
C SER A 123 3.76 12.33 -8.18
N PHE A 124 3.95 13.53 -7.63
CA PHE A 124 2.94 14.57 -7.58
C PHE A 124 3.40 15.76 -8.43
N GLU A 125 2.50 16.35 -9.19
CA GLU A 125 2.76 17.48 -10.08
C GLU A 125 1.85 18.65 -9.64
N PRO A 126 2.40 19.83 -9.32
CA PRO A 126 1.59 21.02 -9.03
C PRO A 126 0.70 21.47 -10.20
#